data_AF-A0A285X5F6-F1
#
_entry.id   AF-A0A285X5F6-F1
#
_cell.length_a   1.000
_cell.length_b   1.000
_cell.length_c   1.000
_cell.angle_alpha   90.00
_cell.angle_beta   90.00
_cell.angle_gamma   90.00
#
_symmetry.space_group_name_H-M   'P 1'
#
loop_
_entity.id
_entity.type
_entity.pdbx_description
1 polymer ?
#
loop_
_entity_poly.entity_id
_entity_poly.type
_entity_poly.pdbx_seq_one_letter_code
_entity_poly.pdbx_strand_id
1 'polypeptide(L)'
;MLVERVNLQRKLEALRNKEMEEEKLLEEVQRILEEEKTFEADIIKRISEGDPEGIDHNNFIFDLLESGRIFHLSQIKKICITYRLRFLNTSYFKGDLPQEAISAVKQIERAHSTTLQNFKIIAPAEFFRLENADDPMLFAPIGNDYFYLIHKWGKDMHPLRKMMKWPLKNLENLIIFSFFASFLLSFGIREIFFSSFQKTSEFLVIFMYTFKSVIGLVFFYGIALGKNFSSGNWNSKFYNA
;
A
#
# COMPACT_ATOMS: atom_id res chain seq x y z
N MET A 1 -75.86 -20.65 9.98
CA MET A 1 -74.39 -20.79 9.89
C MET A 1 -73.83 -19.46 9.41
N LEU A 2 -73.05 -18.78 10.25
CA LEU A 2 -72.37 -17.53 9.87
C LEU A 2 -71.18 -17.89 8.99
N VAL A 3 -71.24 -17.51 7.72
CA VAL A 3 -70.13 -17.69 6.78
C VAL A 3 -69.04 -16.69 7.17
N GLU A 4 -67.89 -17.20 7.59
CA GLU A 4 -66.72 -16.37 7.94
C GLU A 4 -66.27 -15.51 6.74
N ARG A 5 -65.94 -14.25 7.02
CA ARG A 5 -65.41 -13.33 6.00
C ARG A 5 -64.03 -13.80 5.57
N VAL A 6 -63.85 -14.01 4.28
CA VAL A 6 -62.58 -14.46 3.71
C VAL A 6 -61.55 -13.33 3.77
N ASN A 7 -60.48 -13.55 4.54
CA ASN A 7 -59.33 -12.64 4.59
C ASN A 7 -58.44 -12.89 3.36
N LEU A 8 -58.44 -11.94 2.42
CA LEU A 8 -57.73 -12.04 1.15
C LEU A 8 -56.21 -12.11 1.33
N GLN A 9 -55.65 -11.44 2.34
CA GLN A 9 -54.20 -11.46 2.63
C GLN A 9 -53.74 -12.87 3.03
N ARG A 10 -54.51 -13.53 3.91
CA ARG A 10 -54.25 -14.94 4.28
C ARG A 10 -54.36 -15.90 3.11
N LYS A 11 -55.30 -15.65 2.19
CA LYS A 11 -55.44 -16.46 0.97
C LYS A 11 -54.27 -16.25 0.00
N LEU A 12 -53.75 -15.03 -0.07
CA LEU A 12 -52.57 -14.68 -0.86
C LEU A 12 -51.30 -15.29 -0.28
N GLU A 13 -51.11 -15.24 1.04
CA GLU A 13 -49.99 -15.91 1.73
C GLU A 13 -50.06 -17.43 1.56
N ALA A 14 -51.26 -18.02 1.67
CA ALA A 14 -51.46 -19.45 1.44
C ALA A 14 -51.25 -19.86 -0.03
N LEU A 15 -51.56 -19.00 -1.00
CA LEU A 15 -51.24 -19.23 -2.42
C LEU A 15 -49.75 -19.10 -2.68
N ARG A 16 -49.11 -18.04 -2.16
CA ARG A 16 -47.66 -17.82 -2.27
C ARG A 16 -46.87 -19.00 -1.71
N ASN A 17 -47.22 -19.52 -0.54
CA ASN A 17 -46.54 -20.66 0.06
C ASN A 17 -46.86 -22.00 -0.64
N LYS A 18 -47.87 -22.03 -1.51
CA LYS A 18 -48.23 -23.21 -2.33
C LYS A 18 -47.60 -23.17 -3.72
N GLU A 19 -47.33 -21.98 -4.24
CA GLU A 19 -46.71 -21.73 -5.55
C GLU A 19 -45.20 -21.53 -5.45
N MET A 20 -44.70 -20.95 -4.36
CA MET A 20 -43.28 -20.89 -4.05
C MET A 20 -42.90 -22.13 -3.25
N GLU A 21 -42.14 -23.02 -3.87
CA GLU A 21 -41.34 -23.99 -3.12
C GLU A 21 -40.25 -23.20 -2.39
N GLU A 22 -40.56 -22.73 -1.17
CA GLU A 22 -39.64 -21.98 -0.32
C GLU A 22 -38.28 -22.70 -0.20
N GLU A 23 -38.29 -24.04 -0.19
CA GLU A 23 -37.08 -24.87 -0.26
C GLU A 23 -36.27 -24.65 -1.55
N LYS A 24 -36.90 -24.63 -2.74
CA LYS A 24 -36.18 -24.34 -4.01
C LYS A 24 -35.60 -22.94 -4.06
N LEU A 25 -36.32 -21.95 -3.52
CA LEU A 25 -35.82 -20.59 -3.41
C LEU A 25 -34.62 -20.51 -2.46
N LEU A 26 -34.68 -21.21 -1.32
CA LEU A 26 -33.57 -21.30 -0.37
C LEU A 26 -32.36 -22.03 -0.96
N GLU A 27 -32.58 -23.12 -1.70
CA GLU A 27 -31.54 -23.85 -2.43
C GLU A 27 -30.89 -22.97 -3.50
N GLU A 28 -31.68 -22.20 -4.25
CA GLU A 28 -31.17 -21.28 -5.27
C GLU A 28 -30.35 -20.14 -4.65
N VAL A 29 -30.83 -19.55 -3.55
CA VAL A 29 -30.08 -18.54 -2.80
C VAL A 29 -28.79 -19.13 -2.24
N GLN A 30 -28.83 -20.33 -1.67
CA GLN A 30 -27.66 -21.01 -1.14
C GLN A 30 -26.62 -21.27 -2.24
N ARG A 31 -27.05 -21.73 -3.41
CA ARG A 31 -26.18 -21.93 -4.58
C ARG A 31 -25.50 -20.63 -5.00
N ILE A 32 -26.24 -19.52 -5.10
CA ILE A 32 -25.68 -18.21 -5.44
C ILE A 32 -24.63 -17.78 -4.40
N LEU A 33 -24.92 -17.94 -3.11
CA LEU A 33 -23.98 -17.59 -2.04
C LEU A 33 -22.73 -18.47 -2.03
N GLU A 34 -22.85 -19.76 -2.36
CA GLU A 34 -21.71 -20.67 -2.50
C GLU A 34 -20.84 -20.30 -3.69
N GLU A 35 -21.44 -19.99 -4.85
CA GLU A 35 -20.72 -19.48 -6.03
C GLU A 35 -20.01 -18.15 -5.75
N GLU A 36 -20.61 -17.26 -4.95
CA GLU A 36 -19.93 -16.02 -4.56
C GLU A 36 -18.72 -16.27 -3.66
N LYS A 37 -18.83 -17.22 -2.71
CA LYS A 37 -17.73 -17.58 -1.81
C LYS A 37 -16.56 -18.23 -2.56
N THR A 38 -16.83 -19.10 -3.52
CA THR A 38 -15.77 -19.71 -4.33
C THR A 38 -15.04 -18.66 -5.17
N PHE A 39 -15.77 -17.73 -5.76
CA PHE A 39 -15.20 -16.62 -6.51
C PHE A 39 -14.30 -15.72 -5.65
N GLU A 40 -14.74 -15.39 -4.43
CA GLU A 40 -13.93 -14.61 -3.48
C GLU A 40 -12.68 -15.37 -3.03
N ALA A 41 -12.78 -16.67 -2.78
CA ALA A 41 -11.63 -17.51 -2.46
C ALA A 41 -10.61 -17.55 -3.60
N ASP A 42 -11.06 -17.61 -4.86
CA ASP A 42 -10.19 -17.57 -6.04
C ASP A 42 -9.49 -16.21 -6.20
N ILE A 43 -10.16 -15.10 -5.88
CA ILE A 43 -9.54 -13.77 -5.84
C ILE A 43 -8.45 -13.72 -4.78
N ILE A 44 -8.75 -14.14 -3.54
CA ILE A 44 -7.79 -14.13 -2.43
C ILE A 44 -6.56 -14.96 -2.80
N LYS A 45 -6.76 -16.14 -3.39
CA LYS A 45 -5.70 -17.02 -3.84
C LYS A 45 -4.81 -16.33 -4.88
N ARG A 46 -5.37 -15.71 -5.92
CA ARG A 46 -4.61 -14.99 -6.95
C ARG A 46 -3.81 -13.81 -6.39
N ILE A 47 -4.41 -13.04 -5.47
CA ILE A 47 -3.71 -11.93 -4.83
C ILE A 47 -2.56 -12.45 -3.94
N SER A 48 -2.77 -13.55 -3.22
CA SER A 48 -1.81 -14.04 -2.21
C SER A 48 -0.67 -14.87 -2.81
N GLU A 49 -0.96 -15.72 -3.80
CA GLU A 49 0.05 -16.55 -4.46
C GLU A 49 0.82 -15.75 -5.52
N GLY A 50 0.17 -14.74 -6.11
CA GLY A 50 0.71 -13.97 -7.23
C GLY A 50 0.74 -14.78 -8.52
N ASP A 51 0.50 -14.13 -9.65
CA ASP A 51 0.52 -14.79 -10.95
C ASP A 51 1.96 -15.06 -11.44
N PRO A 52 2.17 -16.09 -12.29
CA PRO A 52 3.47 -16.40 -12.86
C PRO A 52 4.08 -15.19 -13.58
N GLU A 53 5.40 -15.01 -13.44
CA GLU A 53 6.15 -13.93 -14.09
C GLU A 53 5.92 -13.97 -15.62
N GLY A 54 5.33 -12.92 -16.19
CA GLY A 54 5.11 -12.79 -17.64
C GLY A 54 3.80 -12.12 -18.08
N ILE A 55 2.81 -11.97 -17.18
CA ILE A 55 1.54 -11.31 -17.50
C ILE A 55 1.59 -9.85 -17.04
N ASP A 56 1.97 -8.96 -17.96
CA ASP A 56 2.12 -7.52 -17.69
C ASP A 56 0.92 -6.67 -18.17
N HIS A 57 -0.17 -7.30 -18.60
CA HIS A 57 -1.38 -6.61 -19.03
C HIS A 57 -2.64 -7.40 -18.69
N ASN A 58 -3.69 -6.69 -18.30
CA ASN A 58 -5.05 -7.21 -18.18
C ASN A 58 -5.93 -6.55 -19.23
N ASN A 59 -6.89 -7.30 -19.77
CA ASN A 59 -7.82 -6.80 -20.77
C ASN A 59 -8.93 -5.99 -20.10
N PHE A 60 -8.66 -4.71 -19.85
CA PHE A 60 -9.66 -3.75 -19.38
C PHE A 60 -10.45 -3.16 -20.55
N ILE A 61 -11.78 -3.07 -20.37
CA ILE A 61 -12.64 -2.24 -21.22
C ILE A 61 -12.34 -0.75 -20.95
N PHE A 62 -11.75 -0.05 -21.93
CA PHE A 62 -11.28 1.32 -21.77
C PHE A 62 -12.37 2.33 -21.39
N ASP A 63 -13.60 2.15 -21.90
CA ASP A 63 -14.72 3.06 -21.63
C ASP A 63 -15.16 3.06 -20.16
N LEU A 64 -14.83 2.00 -19.43
CA LEU A 64 -15.17 1.83 -18.01
C LEU A 64 -14.02 2.27 -17.08
N LEU A 65 -12.85 2.60 -17.62
CA LEU A 65 -11.70 3.00 -16.82
C LEU A 65 -11.80 4.46 -16.38
N GLU A 66 -11.70 4.69 -15.07
CA GLU A 66 -11.60 6.04 -14.52
C GLU A 66 -10.18 6.58 -14.70
N SER A 67 -10.01 7.67 -15.46
CA SER A 67 -8.69 8.27 -15.70
C SER A 67 -7.96 8.70 -14.42
N GLY A 68 -8.69 9.05 -13.36
CA GLY A 68 -8.13 9.43 -12.06
C GLY A 68 -7.48 8.28 -11.27
N ARG A 69 -7.68 7.03 -11.71
CA ARG A 69 -7.11 5.82 -11.08
C ARG A 69 -5.97 5.21 -11.89
N ILE A 70 -5.62 5.80 -13.04
CA ILE A 70 -4.56 5.32 -13.90
C ILE A 70 -3.26 6.03 -13.54
N PHE A 71 -2.23 5.26 -13.19
CA PHE A 71 -0.93 5.78 -12.82
C PHE A 71 0.18 5.11 -13.61
N HIS A 72 1.13 5.93 -14.08
CA HIS A 72 2.34 5.42 -14.72
C HIS A 72 3.37 4.98 -13.66
N LEU A 73 4.18 3.98 -13.98
CA LEU A 73 5.23 3.46 -13.09
C LEU A 73 6.16 4.56 -12.57
N SER A 74 6.48 5.57 -13.37
CA SER A 74 7.32 6.70 -12.94
C SER A 74 6.67 7.56 -11.85
N GLN A 75 5.35 7.72 -11.88
CA GLN A 75 4.59 8.44 -10.85
C GLN A 75 4.56 7.64 -9.55
N ILE A 76 4.28 6.33 -9.67
CA ILE A 76 4.32 5.39 -8.54
C ILE A 76 5.72 5.40 -7.89
N LYS A 77 6.77 5.26 -8.69
CA LYS A 77 8.17 5.33 -8.24
C LYS A 77 8.46 6.61 -7.47
N LYS A 78 7.99 7.76 -7.96
CA LYS A 78 8.20 9.06 -7.28
C LYS A 78 7.56 9.09 -5.89
N ILE A 79 6.34 8.56 -5.75
CA ILE A 79 5.65 8.46 -4.46
C ILE A 79 6.37 7.47 -3.54
N CYS A 80 6.72 6.29 -4.04
CA CYS A 80 7.46 5.29 -3.28
C CYS A 80 8.78 5.83 -2.73
N ILE A 81 9.55 6.56 -3.54
CA ILE A 81 10.81 7.16 -3.10
C ILE A 81 10.58 8.28 -2.07
N THR A 82 9.53 9.09 -2.25
CA THR A 82 9.25 10.25 -1.38
C THR A 82 8.83 9.84 0.02
N TYR A 83 7.99 8.81 0.13
CA TYR A 83 7.43 8.34 1.41
C TYR A 83 8.11 7.08 1.96
N ARG A 84 9.14 6.58 1.25
CA ARG A 84 9.86 5.34 1.53
C ARG A 84 8.89 4.14 1.59
N LEU A 85 8.16 3.96 0.50
CA LEU A 85 7.28 2.83 0.24
C LEU A 85 7.92 1.91 -0.78
N ARG A 86 7.42 0.69 -0.88
CA ARG A 86 7.79 -0.27 -1.92
C ARG A 86 6.60 -0.55 -2.81
N PHE A 87 6.88 -0.82 -4.07
CA PHE A 87 5.91 -1.30 -5.04
C PHE A 87 6.32 -2.69 -5.49
N LEU A 88 5.64 -3.71 -4.98
CA LEU A 88 5.99 -5.12 -5.17
C LEU A 88 4.75 -5.94 -5.52
N ASN A 89 4.95 -7.15 -6.03
CA ASN A 89 3.86 -8.11 -6.22
C ASN A 89 3.19 -8.41 -4.86
N THR A 90 1.87 -8.56 -4.86
CA THR A 90 1.08 -8.88 -3.66
C THR A 90 1.50 -10.19 -3.00
N SER A 91 2.14 -11.11 -3.70
CA SER A 91 2.69 -12.34 -3.11
C SER A 91 3.74 -12.11 -2.02
N TYR A 92 4.38 -10.94 -2.01
CA TYR A 92 5.32 -10.58 -0.93
C TYR A 92 4.61 -9.93 0.26
N PHE A 93 3.35 -9.50 0.10
CA PHE A 93 2.59 -8.84 1.15
C PHE A 93 2.16 -9.85 2.20
N LYS A 94 2.44 -9.56 3.47
CA LYS A 94 2.11 -10.44 4.62
C LYS A 94 0.99 -9.88 5.49
N GLY A 95 0.37 -8.77 5.07
CA GLY A 95 -0.79 -8.22 5.77
C GLY A 95 -2.08 -8.87 5.30
N ASP A 96 -3.10 -8.80 6.13
CA ASP A 96 -4.43 -9.25 5.75
C ASP A 96 -5.04 -8.34 4.69
N LEU A 97 -5.68 -8.95 3.70
CA LEU A 97 -6.47 -8.25 2.70
C LEU A 97 -7.86 -7.97 3.28
N PRO A 98 -8.28 -6.71 3.36
CA PRO A 98 -9.60 -6.39 3.88
C PRO A 98 -10.68 -6.77 2.87
N GLN A 99 -11.88 -7.05 3.36
CA GLN A 99 -13.01 -7.46 2.52
C GLN A 99 -13.40 -6.38 1.50
N GLU A 100 -13.17 -5.11 1.81
CA GLU A 100 -13.38 -3.98 0.91
C GLU A 100 -12.50 -4.07 -0.34
N ALA A 101 -11.24 -4.50 -0.20
CA ALA A 101 -10.34 -4.67 -1.33
C ALA A 101 -10.77 -5.85 -2.23
N ILE A 102 -11.21 -6.96 -1.63
CA ILE A 102 -11.71 -8.14 -2.36
C ILE A 102 -13.00 -7.78 -3.11
N SER A 103 -13.91 -7.05 -2.47
CA SER A 103 -15.15 -6.57 -3.08
C SER A 103 -14.87 -5.62 -4.25
N ALA A 104 -13.88 -4.72 -4.12
CA ALA A 104 -13.47 -3.83 -5.20
C ALA A 104 -12.92 -4.58 -6.41
N VAL A 105 -12.09 -5.62 -6.19
CA VAL A 105 -11.62 -6.50 -7.28
C VAL A 105 -12.81 -7.18 -7.97
N LYS A 106 -13.72 -7.78 -7.20
CA LYS A 106 -14.94 -8.43 -7.69
C LYS A 106 -15.81 -7.49 -8.55
N GLN A 107 -15.98 -6.24 -8.12
CA GLN A 107 -16.73 -5.25 -8.89
C GLN A 107 -16.07 -4.93 -10.25
N ILE A 108 -14.75 -4.75 -10.25
CA ILE A 108 -13.99 -4.45 -11.48
C ILE A 108 -14.01 -5.67 -12.42
N GLU A 109 -13.78 -6.88 -11.91
CA GLU A 109 -13.82 -8.10 -12.72
C GLU A 109 -15.18 -8.31 -13.40
N ARG A 110 -16.28 -8.08 -12.66
CA ARG A 110 -17.64 -8.13 -13.21
C ARG A 110 -17.88 -7.04 -14.25
N ALA A 111 -17.47 -5.80 -13.98
CA ALA A 111 -17.68 -4.67 -14.88
C ALA A 111 -16.92 -4.84 -16.21
N HIS A 112 -15.66 -5.30 -16.14
CA HIS A 112 -14.81 -5.49 -17.31
C HIS A 112 -14.94 -6.89 -17.94
N SER A 113 -15.74 -7.79 -17.34
CA SER A 113 -15.87 -9.20 -17.75
C SER A 113 -14.51 -9.89 -17.95
N THR A 114 -13.59 -9.65 -17.01
CA THR A 114 -12.20 -10.10 -17.10
C THR A 114 -11.69 -10.59 -15.76
N THR A 115 -10.69 -11.45 -15.80
CA THR A 115 -10.03 -12.01 -14.61
C THR A 115 -8.72 -11.26 -14.41
N LEU A 116 -8.64 -10.45 -13.36
CA LEU A 116 -7.47 -9.62 -13.06
C LEU A 116 -6.31 -10.46 -12.53
N GLN A 117 -5.12 -10.17 -13.04
CA GLN A 117 -3.90 -10.89 -12.71
C GLN A 117 -2.75 -9.93 -12.42
N ASN A 118 -1.71 -10.46 -11.77
CA ASN A 118 -0.44 -9.82 -11.44
C ASN A 118 -0.61 -8.54 -10.60
N PHE A 119 -1.33 -8.68 -9.49
CA PHE A 119 -1.57 -7.59 -8.57
C PHE A 119 -0.26 -7.07 -7.96
N LYS A 120 -0.19 -5.75 -7.80
CA LYS A 120 0.91 -5.07 -7.13
C LYS A 120 0.40 -4.23 -5.99
N ILE A 121 1.16 -4.15 -4.91
CA ILE A 121 0.82 -3.35 -3.75
C ILE A 121 1.88 -2.29 -3.49
N ILE A 122 1.42 -1.09 -3.14
CA ILE A 122 2.26 -0.08 -2.51
C ILE A 122 2.10 -0.21 -1.01
N ALA A 123 3.20 -0.47 -0.30
CA ALA A 123 3.21 -0.48 1.16
C ALA A 123 4.60 -0.11 1.73
N PRO A 124 4.69 0.43 2.95
CA PRO A 124 5.97 0.57 3.64
C PRO A 124 6.74 -0.75 3.76
N ALA A 125 8.08 -0.68 3.71
CA ALA A 125 8.96 -1.86 3.74
C ALA A 125 8.80 -2.73 5.00
N GLU A 126 8.32 -2.15 6.11
CA GLU A 126 8.07 -2.82 7.39
C GLU A 126 6.89 -3.82 7.28
N PHE A 127 5.93 -3.62 6.35
CA PHE A 127 4.71 -4.43 6.22
C PHE A 127 4.84 -5.65 5.29
N PHE A 128 5.98 -5.79 4.62
CA PHE A 128 6.36 -7.09 4.05
C PHE A 128 6.78 -8.10 5.15
N ARG A 129 6.74 -7.68 6.42
CA ARG A 129 7.04 -8.49 7.62
C ARG A 129 5.97 -8.46 8.72
N LEU A 130 5.14 -7.41 8.79
CA LEU A 130 4.18 -7.14 9.88
C LEU A 130 2.76 -6.94 9.32
N GLU A 131 1.74 -7.45 10.04
CA GLU A 131 0.34 -7.51 9.60
C GLU A 131 -0.37 -6.14 9.45
N ASN A 132 0.05 -5.12 10.19
CA ASN A 132 -0.70 -3.84 10.28
C ASN A 132 -0.20 -2.77 9.32
N ALA A 133 -0.73 -2.68 8.10
CA ALA A 133 -0.28 -1.69 7.12
C ALA A 133 -0.93 -0.29 7.27
N ASP A 134 -0.10 0.76 7.34
CA ASP A 134 -0.52 2.15 7.13
C ASP A 134 -0.57 2.44 5.61
N ASP A 135 -1.76 2.66 5.09
CA ASP A 135 -2.06 3.09 3.72
C ASP A 135 -1.60 2.18 2.56
N PRO A 136 -1.95 0.87 2.57
CA PRO A 136 -1.77 0.01 1.40
C PRO A 136 -2.69 0.38 0.23
N MET A 137 -2.13 0.31 -0.98
CA MET A 137 -2.84 0.52 -2.24
C MET A 137 -2.64 -0.67 -3.17
N LEU A 138 -3.73 -1.25 -3.66
CA LEU A 138 -3.73 -2.37 -4.60
C LEU A 138 -3.86 -1.88 -6.03
N PHE A 139 -3.01 -2.41 -6.89
CA PHE A 139 -2.94 -2.08 -8.30
C PHE A 139 -3.03 -3.33 -9.17
N ALA A 140 -3.60 -3.17 -10.37
CA ALA A 140 -3.51 -4.15 -11.44
C ALA A 140 -2.86 -3.53 -12.69
N PRO A 141 -2.01 -4.26 -13.43
CA PRO A 141 -1.38 -3.76 -14.64
C PRO A 141 -2.40 -3.64 -15.79
N ILE A 142 -2.39 -2.49 -16.47
CA ILE A 142 -3.14 -2.25 -17.71
C ILE A 142 -2.26 -2.55 -18.93
N GLY A 143 -0.93 -2.48 -18.77
CA GLY A 143 0.06 -2.61 -19.83
C GLY A 143 0.87 -1.32 -20.03
N ASN A 144 1.99 -1.40 -20.75
CA ASN A 144 2.87 -0.25 -21.04
C ASN A 144 3.27 0.56 -19.79
N ASP A 145 3.64 -0.11 -18.69
CA ASP A 145 3.99 0.51 -17.41
C ASP A 145 2.86 1.32 -16.73
N TYR A 146 1.62 1.17 -17.19
CA TYR A 146 0.44 1.73 -16.52
C TYR A 146 -0.22 0.73 -15.59
N PHE A 147 -0.65 1.25 -14.44
CA PHE A 147 -1.31 0.50 -13.38
C PHE A 147 -2.62 1.19 -13.02
N TYR A 148 -3.66 0.39 -12.85
CA TYR A 148 -4.96 0.82 -12.35
C TYR A 148 -5.01 0.67 -10.83
N LEU A 149 -5.35 1.74 -10.11
CA LEU A 149 -5.61 1.70 -8.68
C LEU A 149 -6.99 1.07 -8.44
N ILE A 150 -7.01 -0.13 -7.88
CA ILE A 150 -8.23 -0.85 -7.54
C ILE A 150 -8.84 -0.27 -6.27
N HIS A 151 -8.05 -0.27 -5.18
CA HIS A 151 -8.51 0.15 -3.87
C HIS A 151 -7.35 0.60 -2.98
N LYS A 152 -7.67 1.50 -2.05
CA LYS A 152 -6.79 2.02 -1.00
C LYS A 152 -7.49 1.76 0.34
N TRP A 153 -6.79 1.18 1.30
CA TRP A 153 -7.34 0.92 2.64
C TRP A 153 -6.32 1.28 3.72
N GLY A 154 -6.75 1.19 4.99
CA GLY A 154 -5.93 1.55 6.13
C GLY A 154 -5.94 3.04 6.46
N LYS A 155 -5.06 3.43 7.39
CA LYS A 155 -4.98 4.80 7.90
C LYS A 155 -4.02 5.65 7.07
N ASP A 156 -4.43 6.89 6.79
CA ASP A 156 -3.59 7.85 6.08
C ASP A 156 -2.23 8.09 6.78
N MET A 157 -1.18 8.19 5.98
CA MET A 157 0.16 8.49 6.48
C MET A 157 0.27 9.91 7.04
N HIS A 158 0.99 10.06 8.16
CA HIS A 158 1.25 11.38 8.75
C HIS A 158 2.10 12.28 7.83
N PRO A 159 1.75 13.56 7.63
CA PRO A 159 2.45 14.45 6.68
C PRO A 159 3.95 14.67 7.01
N LEU A 160 4.31 14.64 8.30
CA LEU A 160 5.71 14.73 8.75
C LEU A 160 6.58 13.55 8.31
N ARG A 161 5.98 12.43 7.88
CA ARG A 161 6.73 11.25 7.39
C ARG A 161 7.66 11.64 6.24
N LYS A 162 7.20 12.51 5.33
CA LYS A 162 7.99 12.99 4.19
C LYS A 162 9.28 13.68 4.66
N MET A 163 9.20 14.56 5.65
CA MET A 163 10.34 15.29 6.18
C MET A 163 11.31 14.36 6.91
N MET A 164 10.79 13.46 7.74
CA MET A 164 11.60 12.51 8.51
C MET A 164 12.36 11.52 7.62
N LYS A 165 11.76 11.08 6.51
CA LYS A 165 12.39 10.11 5.59
C LYS A 165 13.26 10.78 4.51
N TRP A 166 13.21 12.11 4.37
CA TRP A 166 13.94 12.86 3.34
C TRP A 166 15.47 12.63 3.31
N PRO A 167 16.18 12.57 4.46
CA PRO A 167 17.62 12.28 4.47
C PRO A 167 17.96 10.90 3.91
N LEU A 168 17.02 9.96 3.99
CA LEU A 168 17.22 8.55 3.59
C LEU A 168 16.82 8.31 2.13
N LYS A 169 16.47 9.38 1.39
CA LYS A 169 16.10 9.29 -0.03
C LYS A 169 17.30 8.90 -0.90
N ASN A 170 18.41 9.61 -0.72
CA ASN A 170 19.67 9.50 -1.47
C ASN A 170 20.86 9.83 -0.57
N LEU A 171 22.06 9.42 -0.97
CA LEU A 171 23.30 9.75 -0.27
C LEU A 171 23.53 11.26 -0.13
N GLU A 172 23.25 12.02 -1.19
CA GLU A 172 23.39 13.47 -1.20
C GLU A 172 22.52 14.14 -0.12
N ASN A 173 21.24 13.77 -0.02
CA ASN A 173 20.33 14.28 1.01
C ASN A 173 20.83 13.95 2.42
N LEU A 174 21.42 12.77 2.61
CA LEU A 174 21.98 12.35 3.90
C LEU A 174 23.17 13.24 4.29
N ILE A 175 24.07 13.53 3.35
CA ILE A 175 25.22 14.41 3.57
C ILE A 175 24.77 15.83 3.88
N ILE A 176 23.83 16.38 3.10
CA ILE A 176 23.26 17.71 3.33
C ILE A 176 22.59 17.79 4.70
N PHE A 177 21.78 16.79 5.06
CA PHE A 177 21.15 16.73 6.38
C PHE A 177 22.20 16.67 7.50
N SER A 178 23.23 15.84 7.32
CA SER A 178 24.33 15.70 8.30
C SER A 178 25.09 17.02 8.45
N PHE A 179 25.30 17.76 7.37
CA PHE A 179 25.95 19.07 7.39
C PHE A 179 25.18 20.06 8.27
N PHE A 180 23.87 20.23 8.03
CA PHE A 180 23.04 21.14 8.83
C PHE A 180 22.87 20.66 10.28
N ALA A 181 22.71 19.34 10.49
CA ALA A 181 22.63 18.77 11.84
C ALA A 181 23.92 18.99 12.63
N SER A 182 25.08 18.79 12.00
CA SER A 182 26.38 19.07 12.60
C SER A 182 26.56 20.55 12.89
N PHE A 183 26.13 21.44 11.99
CA PHE A 183 26.20 22.88 12.20
C PHE A 183 25.40 23.32 13.42
N LEU A 184 24.16 22.84 13.58
CA LEU A 184 23.33 23.08 14.77
C LEU A 184 23.95 22.48 16.04
N LEU A 185 24.46 21.26 15.95
CA LEU A 185 25.12 20.60 17.08
C LEU A 185 26.38 21.36 17.54
N SER A 186 27.14 21.94 16.60
CA SER A 186 28.32 22.73 16.90
C SER A 186 28.00 24.01 17.67
N PHE A 187 26.84 24.64 17.48
CA PHE A 187 26.40 25.73 18.36
C PHE A 187 26.17 25.23 19.78
N GLY A 188 25.48 24.10 19.95
CA GLY A 188 25.28 23.51 21.27
C GLY A 188 26.59 23.15 21.98
N ILE A 189 27.53 22.53 21.24
CA ILE A 189 28.85 22.18 21.78
C ILE A 189 29.63 23.43 22.20
N ARG A 190 29.61 24.48 21.38
CA ARG A 190 30.27 25.74 21.68
C ARG A 190 29.72 26.37 22.96
N GLU A 191 28.40 26.51 23.06
CA GLU A 191 27.77 27.16 24.22
C GLU A 191 27.98 26.37 25.53
N ILE A 192 27.93 25.04 25.47
CA ILE A 192 28.05 24.19 26.67
C ILE A 192 29.50 24.03 27.13
N PHE A 193 30.43 23.74 26.21
CA PHE A 193 31.79 23.31 26.56
C PHE A 193 32.86 24.37 26.30
N PHE A 194 32.60 25.31 25.39
CA PHE A 194 33.61 26.25 24.86
C PHE A 194 33.06 27.68 24.77
N SER A 195 32.33 28.12 25.80
CA SER A 195 31.65 29.43 25.81
C SER A 195 32.60 30.63 25.68
N SER A 196 33.89 30.45 26.02
CA SER A 196 34.95 31.44 25.83
C SER A 196 35.44 31.57 24.38
N PHE A 197 35.17 30.59 23.53
CA PHE A 197 35.56 30.60 22.12
C PHE A 197 34.56 31.43 21.34
N GLN A 198 34.89 32.70 21.11
CA GLN A 198 34.00 33.64 20.44
C GLN A 198 34.35 33.90 18.97
N LYS A 199 35.54 33.47 18.53
CA LYS A 199 36.00 33.75 17.16
C LYS A 199 35.37 32.79 16.16
N THR A 200 35.08 33.31 14.96
CA THR A 200 34.54 32.51 13.85
C THR A 200 35.45 31.35 13.44
N SER A 201 36.78 31.54 13.51
CA SER A 201 37.76 30.50 13.21
C SER A 201 37.66 29.29 14.14
N GLU A 202 37.41 29.55 15.43
CA GLU A 202 37.29 28.52 16.46
C GLU A 202 36.01 27.70 16.28
N PHE A 203 34.90 28.39 15.99
CA PHE A 203 33.65 27.73 15.63
C PHE A 203 33.78 26.84 14.39
N LEU A 204 34.52 27.30 13.36
CA LEU A 204 34.75 26.53 12.15
C LEU A 204 35.52 25.23 12.43
N VAL A 205 36.50 25.27 13.34
CA VAL A 205 37.23 24.07 13.78
C VAL A 205 36.27 23.11 14.49
N ILE A 206 35.48 23.58 15.46
CA ILE A 206 34.47 22.77 16.17
C ILE A 206 33.50 22.13 15.18
N PHE A 207 33.04 22.90 14.19
CA PHE A 207 32.15 22.43 13.13
C PHE A 207 32.77 21.32 12.28
N MET A 208 34.00 21.48 11.79
CA MET A 208 34.69 20.46 10.99
C MET A 208 34.85 19.14 11.73
N TYR A 209 35.24 19.17 13.02
CA TYR A 209 35.35 17.96 13.84
C TYR A 209 34.00 17.33 14.12
N THR A 210 32.97 18.14 14.41
CA THR A 210 31.60 17.65 14.65
C THR A 210 31.05 16.97 13.40
N PHE A 211 31.20 17.61 12.24
CA PHE A 211 30.74 17.09 10.95
C PHE A 211 31.42 15.77 10.59
N LYS A 212 32.75 15.69 10.73
CA LYS A 212 33.51 14.45 10.51
C LYS A 212 32.99 13.31 11.41
N SER A 213 32.75 13.58 12.68
CA SER A 213 32.26 12.57 13.64
C SER A 213 30.83 12.13 13.35
N VAL A 214 29.92 13.06 13.07
CA VAL A 214 28.52 12.77 12.73
C VAL A 214 28.44 11.94 11.46
N ILE A 215 29.17 12.32 10.40
CA ILE A 215 29.24 11.54 9.17
C ILE A 215 29.78 10.14 9.45
N GLY A 216 30.87 10.02 10.20
CA GLY A 216 31.44 8.72 10.57
C GLY A 216 30.43 7.81 11.25
N LEU A 217 29.68 8.35 12.22
CA LEU A 217 28.61 7.63 12.91
C LEU A 217 27.46 7.26 11.96
N VAL A 218 26.99 8.19 11.14
CA VAL A 218 25.89 7.97 10.20
C VAL A 218 26.23 6.88 9.19
N PHE A 219 27.45 6.87 8.64
CA PHE A 219 27.89 5.80 7.74
C PHE A 219 28.08 4.48 8.47
N PHE A 220 28.68 4.49 9.66
CA PHE A 220 28.85 3.28 10.46
C PHE A 220 27.51 2.61 10.75
N TYR A 221 26.54 3.36 11.28
CA TYR A 221 25.20 2.83 11.54
C TYR A 221 24.42 2.55 10.25
N GLY A 222 24.58 3.36 9.21
CA GLY A 222 23.92 3.16 7.92
C GLY A 222 24.31 1.84 7.26
N ILE A 223 25.62 1.54 7.24
CA ILE A 223 26.18 0.29 6.72
C ILE A 223 25.84 -0.87 7.66
N ALA A 224 26.03 -0.71 8.97
CA ALA A 224 25.75 -1.77 9.95
C ALA A 224 24.28 -2.21 9.96
N LEU A 225 23.34 -1.29 9.67
CA LEU A 225 21.91 -1.60 9.59
C LEU A 225 21.47 -2.08 8.20
N GLY A 226 22.38 -2.17 7.22
CA GLY A 226 22.05 -2.58 5.85
C GLY A 226 20.97 -1.72 5.18
N LYS A 227 20.83 -0.46 5.61
CA LYS A 227 19.71 0.41 5.19
C LYS A 227 20.05 1.07 3.87
N ASN A 228 19.51 0.53 2.79
CA ASN A 228 19.65 1.13 1.47
C ASN A 228 18.76 2.37 1.28
N PHE A 229 19.23 3.25 0.39
CA PHE A 229 18.52 4.47 0.00
C PHE A 229 17.24 4.14 -0.75
N SER A 230 16.21 4.96 -0.56
CA SER A 230 14.89 4.71 -1.15
C SER A 230 14.91 4.72 -2.68
N SER A 231 15.84 5.45 -3.30
CA SER A 231 15.99 5.52 -4.77
C SER A 231 16.37 4.19 -5.43
N GLY A 232 17.14 3.35 -4.74
CA GLY A 232 17.54 2.03 -5.24
C GLY A 232 16.65 0.88 -4.78
N ASN A 233 15.92 1.05 -3.67
CA ASN A 233 15.24 -0.05 -2.96
C ASN A 233 13.69 0.00 -3.04
N TRP A 234 13.13 0.75 -3.99
CA TRP A 234 11.67 0.92 -4.10
C TRP A 234 10.96 -0.27 -4.78
N ASN A 235 11.65 -1.04 -5.65
CA ASN A 235 11.10 -2.24 -6.31
C ASN A 235 11.84 -3.54 -5.94
N SER A 236 12.79 -3.48 -4.99
CA SER A 236 13.59 -4.66 -4.64
C SER A 236 12.80 -5.61 -3.76
N LYS A 237 12.84 -6.90 -4.12
CA LYS A 237 12.29 -8.02 -3.33
C LYS A 237 13.05 -8.16 -2.00
N PHE A 238 14.31 -7.75 -1.95
CA PHE A 238 15.20 -7.96 -0.80
C PHE A 238 15.26 -6.76 0.13
N TYR A 239 15.22 -7.02 1.44
CA TYR A 239 15.28 -5.96 2.44
C TYR A 239 16.67 -5.29 2.52
N ASN A 240 17.74 -6.04 2.27
CA ASN A 240 19.15 -5.66 2.47
C ASN A 240 19.98 -5.48 1.18
N ALA A 241 19.36 -5.41 -0.01
CA ALA A 241 20.10 -5.23 -1.28
C ALA A 241 20.37 -3.76 -1.58
#